data_AF-A0A815NCN0-F1
#
_entry.id   AF-A0A815NCN0-F1
#
_cell.length_a   1.000
_cell.length_b   1.000
_cell.length_c   1.000
_cell.angle_alpha   90.00
_cell.angle_beta   90.00
_cell.angle_gamma   90.00
#
_symmetry.space_group_name_H-M   'P 1'
#
loop_
_entity.id
_entity.type
_entity.pdbx_description
1 polymer ?
#
loop_
_entity_poly.entity_id
_entity_poly.type
_entity_poly.pdbx_seq_one_letter_code
_entity_poly.pdbx_strand_id
1 'polypeptide(L)'
;PFLPVRRLAVRLGPFNDEHVSSRTKFTCNLCIHGQCLSYQNSDDVFCRCYNGWTGVACNETFHCALGAISLNSHRCLCPMNRYGTRCFIQNIVVCRWLNEATCLPLDVRSKRSTCLCSGNYFGQYCEQQYANLTIRTFDTYQPKALPIVLI
;
A
#
# COMPACT_ATOMS: atom_id res chain seq x y z
N PRO A 1 11.04 -6.41 -21.31
CA PRO A 1 12.25 -6.69 -20.50
C PRO A 1 12.25 -5.87 -19.20
N PHE A 2 11.94 -6.49 -18.06
CA PHE A 2 12.02 -5.86 -16.75
C PHE A 2 13.44 -6.02 -16.20
N LEU A 3 14.07 -4.91 -15.81
CA LEU A 3 15.35 -4.93 -15.12
C LEU A 3 15.12 -5.41 -13.66
N PRO A 4 15.95 -6.31 -13.12
CA PRO A 4 15.81 -6.80 -11.76
C PRO A 4 16.05 -5.67 -10.76
N VAL A 5 15.04 -5.38 -9.94
CA VAL A 5 15.13 -4.37 -8.87
C VAL A 5 15.95 -4.97 -7.72
N ARG A 6 17.23 -4.59 -7.64
CA ARG A 6 18.05 -4.87 -6.45
C ARG A 6 17.66 -3.91 -5.34
N ARG A 7 16.89 -4.38 -4.36
CA ARG A 7 16.63 -3.63 -3.12
C ARG A 7 17.74 -3.93 -2.13
N LEU A 8 18.54 -2.92 -1.79
CA LEU A 8 19.47 -2.99 -0.68
C LEU A 8 18.66 -2.87 0.62
N ALA A 9 18.65 -3.94 1.41
CA ALA A 9 18.13 -3.92 2.77
C ALA A 9 19.34 -3.84 3.73
N VAL A 10 19.51 -2.70 4.39
CA VAL A 10 20.51 -2.54 5.43
C VAL A 10 19.85 -2.86 6.76
N ARG A 11 20.31 -3.92 7.43
CA ARG A 11 19.93 -4.23 8.80
C ARG A 11 20.75 -3.33 9.71
N LEU A 12 20.12 -2.28 10.24
CA LEU A 12 20.70 -1.54 11.36
C LEU A 12 20.79 -2.50 12.55
N GLY A 13 21.98 -2.67 13.11
CA GLY A 13 22.21 -3.51 14.29
C GLY A 13 21.47 -2.96 15.52
N PRO A 14 21.29 -3.79 16.57
CA PRO A 14 20.72 -3.29 17.82
C PRO A 14 21.63 -2.17 18.35
N PHE A 15 21.07 -0.97 18.45
CA PHE A 15 21.70 0.10 19.23
C PHE A 15 21.56 -0.34 20.69
N ASN A 16 22.67 -0.41 21.42
CA ASN A 16 22.66 -0.78 22.83
C ASN A 16 21.66 0.14 23.58
N ASP A 17 20.57 -0.43 24.10
CA ASP A 17 19.51 0.25 24.85
C ASP A 17 19.98 0.75 26.25
N GLU A 18 21.28 0.82 26.51
CA GLU A 18 21.84 1.14 27.83
C GLU A 18 21.83 2.64 28.16
N HIS A 19 21.40 3.51 27.25
CA HIS A 19 21.28 4.94 27.52
C HIS A 19 19.83 5.41 27.58
N VAL A 20 19.04 4.79 28.48
CA VAL A 20 17.93 5.50 29.15
C VAL A 20 18.56 6.48 30.14
N SER A 21 19.17 7.53 29.61
CA SER A 21 19.70 8.64 30.40
C SER A 21 18.50 9.40 30.98
N SER A 22 18.11 9.03 32.19
CA SER A 22 17.34 9.87 33.11
C SER A 22 18.14 11.14 33.43
N ARG A 23 18.30 12.01 32.44
CA ARG A 23 18.66 13.40 32.65
C ARG A 23 17.34 14.12 32.76
N THR A 24 17.07 14.60 33.95
CA THR A 24 16.03 15.58 34.29
C THR A 24 16.29 16.88 33.52
N LYS A 25 16.12 16.87 32.19
CA LYS A 25 16.01 18.07 31.38
C LYS A 25 14.53 18.42 31.32
N PHE A 26 14.20 19.64 31.73
CA PHE A 26 12.86 20.24 31.78
C PHE A 26 12.00 20.00 30.51
N THR A 27 12.61 19.66 29.38
CA THR A 27 11.96 19.36 28.10
C THR A 27 11.30 17.98 27.99
N CYS A 28 11.61 17.00 28.83
CA CYS A 28 10.99 15.66 28.75
C CYS A 28 9.56 15.58 29.32
N ASN A 29 9.06 16.64 29.98
CA ASN A 29 7.69 16.69 30.50
C ASN A 29 6.61 16.76 29.40
N LEU A 30 7.01 16.86 28.13
CA LEU A 30 6.09 16.95 26.99
C LEU A 30 5.53 15.58 26.56
N CYS A 31 6.15 14.45 26.93
CA CYS A 31 5.66 13.13 26.52
C CYS A 31 4.53 12.66 27.45
N ILE A 32 3.27 12.86 27.05
CA ILE A 32 2.10 12.55 27.89
C ILE A 32 1.87 11.03 27.97
N HIS A 33 1.77 10.37 26.81
CA HIS A 33 1.55 8.93 26.70
C HIS A 33 2.74 8.24 26.00
N GLY A 34 3.94 8.39 26.57
CA GLY A 34 5.12 7.78 26.00
C GLY A 34 6.36 7.86 26.88
N GLN A 35 7.49 7.48 26.28
CA GLN A 35 8.81 7.54 26.90
C GLN A 35 9.63 8.63 26.22
N CYS A 36 10.30 9.47 27.01
CA CYS A 36 11.25 10.44 26.49
C CYS A 36 12.60 9.78 26.24
N LEU A 37 13.16 9.95 25.05
CA LEU A 37 14.45 9.42 24.64
C LEU A 37 15.32 10.55 24.09
N SER A 38 16.62 10.47 24.31
CA SER A 38 17.60 11.39 23.71
C SER A 38 18.38 10.70 22.61
N TYR A 39 18.82 11.46 21.61
CA TYR A 39 19.79 10.93 20.66
C TYR A 39 21.15 10.72 21.34
N GLN A 40 21.91 9.74 20.86
CA GLN A 40 23.24 9.48 21.42
C GLN A 40 24.24 10.58 21.06
N ASN A 41 24.08 11.19 19.88
CA ASN A 41 25.02 12.16 19.31
C ASN A 41 24.52 13.61 19.39
N SER A 42 23.34 13.86 19.95
CA SER A 42 22.83 15.23 20.15
C SER A 42 22.07 15.32 21.47
N ASP A 43 21.95 16.55 21.97
CA ASP A 43 21.14 16.88 23.14
C ASP A 43 19.62 16.91 22.83
N ASP A 44 19.22 16.60 21.60
CA ASP A 44 17.82 16.59 21.19
C ASP A 44 17.09 15.40 21.81
N VAL A 45 15.82 15.63 22.16
CA VAL A 45 14.94 14.64 22.76
C VAL A 45 13.72 14.41 21.88
N PHE A 46 13.18 13.19 21.92
CA PHE A 46 11.96 12.81 21.23
C PHE A 46 11.12 11.85 22.07
N CYS A 47 9.81 11.83 21.83
CA CYS A 47 8.90 10.92 22.50
C CYS A 47 8.71 9.64 21.69
N ARG A 48 8.91 8.49 22.32
CA ARG A 48 8.44 7.18 21.84
C ARG A 48 7.06 6.92 22.43
N CYS A 49 6.02 7.05 21.62
CA CYS A 49 4.64 6.90 22.10
C CYS A 49 4.27 5.46 22.42
N TYR A 50 3.39 5.28 23.40
CA TYR A 50 2.77 3.99 23.70
C TYR A 50 1.76 3.57 22.65
N ASN A 51 1.29 2.33 22.73
CA ASN A 51 0.32 1.78 21.79
C ASN A 51 -0.97 2.61 21.74
N GLY A 52 -1.38 2.99 20.53
CA GLY A 52 -2.57 3.82 20.32
C GLY A 52 -2.34 5.33 20.46
N TRP A 53 -1.11 5.80 20.66
CA TRP A 53 -0.79 7.24 20.79
C TRP A 53 0.19 7.70 19.72
N THR A 54 0.08 8.98 19.32
CA THR A 54 0.88 9.62 18.27
C THR A 54 1.01 11.13 18.53
N GLY A 55 1.74 11.80 17.64
CA GLY A 55 2.11 13.20 17.76
C GLY A 55 3.42 13.42 18.51
N VAL A 56 3.98 14.62 18.41
CA VAL A 56 5.30 14.97 18.99
C VAL A 56 5.32 14.76 20.51
N ALA A 57 4.20 15.04 21.17
CA ALA A 57 3.99 14.92 22.63
C ALA A 57 3.23 13.64 23.03
N CYS A 58 2.92 12.73 22.09
CA CYS A 58 2.06 11.57 22.34
C CYS A 58 0.68 11.91 22.92
N ASN A 59 0.10 13.04 22.49
CA ASN A 59 -1.22 13.50 22.96
C ASN A 59 -2.36 13.14 22.01
N GLU A 60 -2.05 12.64 20.82
CA GLU A 60 -3.07 12.32 19.82
C GLU A 60 -3.32 10.82 19.83
N THR A 61 -4.58 10.41 19.68
CA THR A 61 -4.89 9.00 19.52
C THR A 61 -4.60 8.55 18.09
N PHE A 62 -3.96 7.38 17.98
CA PHE A 62 -3.79 6.70 16.72
C PHE A 62 -5.12 6.05 16.31
N HIS A 63 -5.61 6.47 15.15
CA HIS A 63 -6.78 5.87 14.52
C HIS A 63 -6.59 5.87 13.00
N CYS A 64 -7.06 4.80 12.37
CA CYS A 64 -7.09 4.69 10.92
C CYS A 64 -8.27 5.48 10.34
N ALA A 65 -8.18 5.87 9.07
CA ALA A 65 -9.31 6.44 8.36
C ALA A 65 -10.49 5.46 8.28
N LEU A 66 -11.70 5.99 8.08
CA LEU A 66 -12.91 5.19 7.87
C LEU A 66 -12.72 4.18 6.73
N GLY A 67 -13.13 2.93 6.98
CA GLY A 67 -12.98 1.82 6.04
C GLY A 67 -11.59 1.16 6.00
N ALA A 68 -10.63 1.64 6.78
CA ALA A 68 -9.34 0.97 6.95
C ALA A 68 -9.35 -0.02 8.13
N ILE A 69 -8.54 -1.07 8.02
CA ILE A 69 -8.42 -2.11 9.06
C ILE A 69 -7.21 -1.75 9.94
N SER A 70 -7.44 -1.68 11.25
CA SER A 70 -6.38 -1.46 12.24
C SER A 70 -5.66 -2.78 12.56
N LEU A 71 -4.35 -2.81 12.34
CA LEU A 71 -3.46 -3.90 12.72
C LEU A 71 -2.58 -3.46 13.91
N ASN A 72 -2.74 -4.13 15.05
CA ASN A 72 -1.93 -3.94 16.26
C ASN A 72 -1.82 -2.47 16.72
N SER A 73 -2.86 -1.66 16.47
CA SER A 73 -3.00 -0.27 16.94
C SER A 73 -1.95 0.73 16.47
N HIS A 74 -1.13 0.39 15.45
CA HIS A 74 -0.09 1.26 14.88
C HIS A 74 0.04 1.20 13.36
N ARG A 75 -0.64 0.24 12.73
CA ARG A 75 -0.62 0.07 11.29
C ARG A 75 -2.04 0.04 10.77
N CYS A 76 -2.25 0.68 9.64
CA CYS A 76 -3.53 0.66 8.96
C CYS A 76 -3.36 -0.05 7.61
N LEU A 77 -4.20 -1.06 7.35
CA LEU A 77 -4.39 -1.55 5.99
C LEU A 77 -5.39 -0.62 5.30
N CYS A 78 -4.90 0.08 4.28
CA CYS A 78 -5.74 1.02 3.55
C CYS A 78 -6.65 0.30 2.58
N PRO A 79 -7.93 0.70 2.49
CA PRO A 79 -8.79 0.27 1.41
C PRO A 79 -8.28 0.86 0.09
N MET A 80 -8.81 0.36 -1.03
CA MET A 80 -8.46 0.85 -2.37
C MET A 80 -8.55 2.38 -2.44
N ASN A 81 -7.61 3.00 -3.17
CA ASN A 81 -7.49 4.44 -3.40
C ASN A 81 -7.14 5.31 -2.17
N ARG A 82 -6.79 4.71 -1.03
CA ARG A 82 -6.32 5.41 0.17
C ARG A 82 -4.89 5.02 0.56
N TYR A 83 -4.14 5.95 1.16
CA TYR A 83 -2.71 5.80 1.42
C TYR A 83 -2.24 6.56 2.66
N GLY A 84 -0.97 6.34 2.97
CA GLY A 84 -0.30 6.87 4.14
C GLY A 84 -0.43 5.94 5.34
N THR A 85 0.30 6.24 6.40
CA THR A 85 0.33 5.43 7.62
C THR A 85 -1.04 5.24 8.28
N ARG A 86 -1.97 6.19 8.04
CA ARG A 86 -3.32 6.21 8.58
C ARG A 86 -4.44 6.20 7.53
N CYS A 87 -4.11 6.03 6.24
CA CYS A 87 -5.07 5.94 5.13
C CYS A 87 -5.93 7.21 4.91
N PHE A 88 -5.48 8.38 5.37
CA PHE A 88 -6.19 9.65 5.16
C PHE A 88 -5.96 10.26 3.78
N ILE A 89 -4.86 9.89 3.11
CA ILE A 89 -4.55 10.42 1.78
C ILE A 89 -5.39 9.65 0.77
N GLN A 90 -6.26 10.33 0.03
CA GLN A 90 -7.08 9.72 -1.01
C GLN A 90 -6.57 10.16 -2.38
N ASN A 91 -6.32 9.20 -3.28
CA ASN A 91 -6.07 9.50 -4.70
C ASN A 91 -7.28 9.02 -5.49
N ILE A 92 -8.16 9.96 -5.85
CA ILE A 92 -9.31 9.67 -6.69
C ILE A 92 -8.80 9.63 -8.12
N VAL A 93 -8.53 8.44 -8.64
CA VAL A 93 -8.23 8.30 -10.05
C VAL A 93 -9.54 8.13 -10.83
N VAL A 94 -9.77 9.07 -11.73
CA VAL A 94 -10.93 9.05 -12.63
C VAL A 94 -10.49 8.35 -13.91
N CYS A 95 -10.91 7.09 -14.11
CA CYS A 95 -10.90 6.47 -15.43
C CYS A 95 -12.25 6.67 -16.09
N ARG A 96 -12.29 6.74 -17.42
CA ARG A 96 -13.54 6.56 -18.17
C ARG A 96 -13.95 5.09 -18.06
N TRP A 97 -14.99 4.86 -17.27
CA TRP A 97 -15.60 3.57 -17.00
C TRP A 97 -16.30 3.04 -18.25
N LEU A 98 -15.98 1.81 -18.65
CA LEU A 98 -16.78 0.97 -19.55
C LEU A 98 -16.94 -0.39 -18.86
N ASN A 99 -18.14 -0.97 -18.97
CA ASN A 99 -18.42 -2.38 -18.61
C ASN A 99 -17.99 -2.83 -17.20
N GLU A 100 -18.37 -2.08 -16.15
CA GLU A 100 -18.16 -2.48 -14.73
C GLU A 100 -16.70 -2.78 -14.35
N ALA A 101 -15.74 -2.13 -15.00
CA ALA A 101 -14.32 -2.28 -14.69
C ALA A 101 -13.92 -1.63 -13.34
N THR A 102 -12.99 -2.27 -12.63
CA THR A 102 -12.41 -1.75 -11.39
C THR A 102 -11.12 -0.97 -11.67
N CYS A 103 -11.03 0.28 -11.25
CA CYS A 103 -9.86 1.11 -11.52
C CYS A 103 -8.81 0.98 -10.41
N LEU A 104 -7.57 0.68 -10.81
CA LEU A 104 -6.43 0.61 -9.92
C LEU A 104 -5.44 1.74 -10.21
N PRO A 105 -5.09 2.57 -9.23
CA PRO A 105 -3.99 3.52 -9.35
C PRO A 105 -2.66 2.78 -9.50
N LEU A 106 -1.84 3.18 -10.46
CA LEU A 106 -0.52 2.56 -10.71
C LEU A 106 0.54 3.05 -9.72
N ASP A 107 0.40 4.29 -9.26
CA ASP A 107 1.32 4.92 -8.30
C ASP A 107 0.55 5.93 -7.46
N VAL A 108 0.88 6.01 -6.17
CA VAL A 108 0.35 6.98 -5.21
C VAL A 108 0.62 8.43 -5.66
N ARG A 109 1.77 8.66 -6.32
CA ARG A 109 2.24 9.98 -6.78
C ARG A 109 1.77 10.33 -8.20
N SER A 110 1.28 9.35 -8.95
CA SER A 110 0.86 9.56 -10.34
C SER A 110 -0.67 9.58 -10.43
N LYS A 111 -1.22 10.38 -11.35
CA LYS A 111 -2.63 10.29 -11.75
C LYS A 111 -2.88 9.15 -12.74
N ARG A 112 -1.88 8.29 -12.98
CA ARG A 112 -1.98 7.15 -13.86
C ARG A 112 -2.67 6.00 -13.14
N SER A 113 -3.58 5.37 -13.85
CA SER A 113 -4.33 4.20 -13.43
C SER A 113 -4.33 3.15 -14.52
N THR A 114 -4.65 1.93 -14.11
CA THR A 114 -4.99 0.81 -14.97
C THR A 114 -6.39 0.32 -14.61
N CYS A 115 -7.02 -0.44 -15.49
CA CYS A 115 -8.36 -0.98 -15.29
C CYS A 115 -8.27 -2.50 -15.16
N LEU A 116 -8.91 -3.03 -14.12
CA LEU A 116 -9.26 -4.44 -13.99
C LEU A 116 -10.60 -4.66 -14.67
N CYS A 117 -10.59 -5.38 -15.79
CA CYS A 117 -11.79 -5.67 -16.56
C CYS A 117 -12.58 -6.81 -15.94
N SER A 118 -13.90 -6.67 -15.93
CA SER A 118 -14.82 -7.70 -15.44
C SER A 118 -15.20 -8.66 -16.57
N GLY A 119 -15.37 -9.94 -16.26
CA GLY A 119 -15.89 -10.95 -17.19
C GLY A 119 -15.04 -11.13 -18.45
N ASN A 120 -15.65 -10.86 -19.61
CA ASN A 120 -15.10 -11.16 -20.93
C ASN A 120 -14.52 -9.91 -21.61
N TYR A 121 -14.21 -8.86 -20.87
CA TYR A 121 -13.71 -7.61 -21.43
C TYR A 121 -12.20 -7.47 -21.24
N PHE A 122 -11.54 -6.80 -22.19
CA PHE A 122 -10.11 -6.53 -22.19
C PHE A 122 -9.81 -5.20 -22.91
N GLY A 123 -8.54 -4.79 -22.90
CA GLY A 123 -8.10 -3.48 -23.41
C GLY A 123 -7.78 -2.51 -22.28
N GLN A 124 -7.18 -1.36 -22.62
CA GLN A 124 -6.69 -0.40 -21.62
C GLN A 124 -7.83 0.20 -20.77
N TYR A 125 -9.03 0.27 -21.35
CA TYR A 125 -10.24 0.81 -20.74
C TYR A 125 -11.36 -0.23 -20.72
N CYS A 126 -11.04 -1.52 -20.87
CA CYS A 126 -12.02 -2.61 -20.96
C CYS A 126 -13.04 -2.40 -22.09
N GLU A 127 -12.57 -1.79 -23.18
CA GLU A 127 -13.38 -1.41 -24.34
C GLU A 127 -13.66 -2.58 -25.28
N GLN A 128 -12.88 -3.66 -25.18
CA GLN A 128 -12.94 -4.80 -26.09
C GLN A 128 -13.62 -5.96 -25.39
N GLN A 129 -14.47 -6.69 -26.11
CA GLN A 129 -15.07 -7.93 -25.61
C GLN A 129 -14.41 -9.11 -26.32
N TYR A 130 -14.07 -10.16 -25.58
CA TYR A 130 -13.67 -11.43 -26.17
C TYR A 130 -14.79 -11.91 -27.09
N ALA A 131 -14.47 -12.07 -28.38
CA ALA A 131 -15.37 -12.68 -29.33
C ALA A 131 -15.53 -14.16 -28.95
N ASN A 132 -16.77 -14.61 -28.81
CA ASN A 132 -17.06 -16.03 -28.74
C ASN A 132 -16.75 -16.63 -30.11
N LEU A 133 -15.69 -17.43 -30.21
CA LEU A 133 -15.38 -18.16 -31.43
C LEU A 133 -16.38 -19.31 -31.57
N THR A 134 -17.55 -19.03 -32.14
CA THR A 134 -18.52 -20.09 -32.50
C THR A 134 -18.04 -20.78 -33.76
N ILE A 135 -17.19 -21.81 -33.61
CA ILE A 135 -16.83 -22.69 -34.72
C ILE A 135 -18.07 -23.52 -35.05
N ARG A 136 -18.77 -23.16 -36.12
CA ARG A 136 -19.74 -24.05 -36.76
C ARG A 136 -18.97 -24.96 -37.70
N THR A 137 -18.61 -26.15 -37.21
CA THR A 137 -18.09 -27.20 -38.08
C THR A 137 -19.23 -27.64 -39.00
N PHE A 138 -19.15 -27.30 -40.28
CA PHE A 138 -19.91 -28.00 -41.31
C PHE A 138 -19.25 -29.36 -41.53
N ASP A 139 -20.09 -30.38 -41.72
CA ASP A 139 -19.87 -31.79 -41.38
C ASP A 139 -18.61 -32.50 -41.94
N THR A 140 -18.24 -33.58 -41.23
CA THR A 140 -17.41 -34.72 -41.68
C THR A 140 -15.91 -34.50 -41.96
N TYR A 141 -15.10 -34.30 -40.91
CA TYR A 141 -13.78 -34.94 -40.80
C TYR A 141 -13.19 -34.66 -39.41
N GLN A 142 -12.68 -35.68 -38.70
CA GLN A 142 -11.84 -35.49 -37.51
C GLN A 142 -10.37 -35.37 -37.93
N PRO A 143 -9.76 -34.18 -37.96
CA PRO A 143 -8.31 -34.11 -37.85
C PRO A 143 -7.92 -34.32 -36.38
N LYS A 144 -7.32 -35.49 -36.09
CA LYS A 144 -6.55 -35.69 -34.85
C LYS A 144 -5.45 -34.63 -34.79
N ALA A 145 -5.61 -33.71 -33.83
CA ALA A 145 -4.63 -32.78 -33.27
C ALA A 145 -3.88 -31.87 -34.26
N LEU A 146 -4.09 -30.55 -34.10
CA LEU A 146 -3.22 -29.50 -34.60
C LEU A 146 -2.98 -28.46 -33.47
N PRO A 147 -1.88 -27.70 -33.54
CA PRO A 147 -0.94 -27.52 -32.44
C PRO A 147 -1.31 -26.39 -31.48
N ILE A 148 -0.79 -26.53 -30.26
CA ILE A 148 -0.77 -25.49 -29.24
C ILE A 148 0.09 -24.32 -29.76
N VAL A 149 -0.53 -23.17 -30.01
CA VAL A 149 0.18 -21.91 -30.16
C VAL A 149 0.25 -21.29 -28.76
N LEU A 150 1.41 -21.41 -28.12
CA LEU A 150 1.78 -20.62 -26.95
C LEU A 150 2.40 -19.31 -27.46
N ILE A 151 1.78 -18.19 -27.09
CA ILE A 151 2.37 -16.85 -27.19
C ILE A 151 2.91 -16.49 -25.80
#